data_AF-A0AAU5LQT4-F1
#
_entry.id   AF-A0AAU5LQT4-F1
#
_cell.length_a   1.000
_cell.length_b   1.000
_cell.length_c   1.000
_cell.angle_alpha   90.00
_cell.angle_beta   90.00
_cell.angle_gamma   90.00
#
_symmetry.space_group_name_H-M   'P 1'
#
loop_
_entity.id
_entity.type
_entity.pdbx_description
1 polymer ?
#
loop_
_entity_poly.entity_id
_entity_poly.type
_entity_poly.pdbx_seq_one_letter_code
_entity_poly.pdbx_strand_id
1 'polypeptide(L)'
;MNDFALVLVGIAIFVGIVGIVIPILPGAILSWAAIGVWAFEEQSATGWTVLAIATAFIGASQVVKYIVPERKLRDAGVPRRSTLIGVLLGIVGFFVIPVVGMFIGFPLGVYLSERHRLGNHDTAWESTKHALRVTGLSILIEFTGTALAAATWLIAVLFL
;
A
#
# COMPACT_ATOMS: atom_id res chain seq x y z
N MET A 1 10.66 22.72 14.17
CA MET A 1 9.57 21.96 14.81
C MET A 1 9.91 21.57 16.25
N ASN A 2 8.93 21.46 17.17
CA ASN A 2 9.20 20.93 18.51
C ASN A 2 9.20 19.38 18.55
N ASP A 3 9.82 18.79 19.59
CA ASP A 3 10.00 17.33 19.70
C ASP A 3 8.68 16.55 19.65
N PHE A 4 7.63 17.10 20.27
CA PHE A 4 6.31 16.45 20.29
C PHE A 4 5.71 16.35 18.88
N ALA A 5 5.74 17.43 18.10
CA ALA A 5 5.28 17.42 16.72
C ALA A 5 6.15 16.50 15.84
N LEU A 6 7.44 16.35 16.16
CA LEU A 6 8.33 15.43 15.46
C LEU A 6 7.95 13.97 15.66
N VAL A 7 7.63 13.61 16.89
CA VAL A 7 7.08 12.29 17.21
C VAL A 7 5.77 12.05 16.48
N LEU A 8 4.88 13.05 16.40
CA LEU A 8 3.61 12.91 15.66
C LEU A 8 3.83 12.69 14.15
N VAL A 9 4.79 13.38 13.54
CA VAL A 9 5.18 13.14 12.14
C VAL A 9 5.67 11.70 11.98
N GLY A 10 6.57 11.24 12.85
CA GLY A 10 7.07 9.87 12.84
C GLY A 10 5.95 8.83 12.98
N ILE A 11 5.00 9.06 13.90
CA ILE A 11 3.81 8.22 14.06
C ILE A 11 2.96 8.23 12.79
N ALA A 12 2.71 9.39 12.19
CA ALA A 12 1.91 9.50 10.97
C ALA A 12 2.57 8.74 9.79
N ILE A 13 3.90 8.84 9.65
CA ILE A 13 4.66 8.07 8.66
C ILE A 13 4.53 6.58 8.92
N PHE A 14 4.69 6.13 10.18
CA PHE A 14 4.55 4.73 10.57
C PHE A 14 3.14 4.19 10.29
N VAL A 15 2.10 4.94 10.67
CA VAL A 15 0.71 4.61 10.36
C VAL A 15 0.48 4.54 8.85
N GLY A 16 1.09 5.43 8.07
CA GLY A 16 1.07 5.37 6.61
C GLY A 16 1.68 4.07 6.08
N ILE A 17 2.83 3.66 6.58
CA ILE A 17 3.47 2.39 6.20
C ILE A 17 2.59 1.18 6.55
N VAL A 18 2.01 1.16 7.77
CA VAL A 18 1.06 0.11 8.18
C VAL A 18 -0.18 0.11 7.28
N GLY A 19 -0.67 1.29 6.89
CA GLY A 19 -1.79 1.47 5.97
C GLY A 19 -1.54 0.94 4.54
N ILE A 20 -0.29 0.72 4.14
CA ILE A 20 0.03 0.04 2.86
C ILE A 20 -0.22 -1.47 2.98
N VAL A 21 0.11 -2.05 4.15
CA VAL A 21 -0.06 -3.48 4.44
C VAL A 21 -1.52 -3.83 4.72
N ILE A 22 -2.29 -2.86 5.21
CA ILE A 22 -3.72 -2.96 5.47
C ILE A 22 -4.45 -2.14 4.39
N PRO A 23 -4.90 -2.73 3.26
CA PRO A 23 -5.44 -2.08 2.05
C PRO A 23 -6.69 -1.17 2.19
N ILE A 24 -6.80 -0.38 3.25
CA ILE A 24 -7.91 0.53 3.55
C ILE A 24 -7.46 1.98 3.50
N LEU A 25 -6.20 2.27 3.84
CA LEU A 25 -5.71 3.64 3.97
C LEU A 25 -4.77 3.99 2.81
N PRO A 26 -4.79 5.25 2.31
CA PRO A 26 -3.82 5.73 1.33
C PRO A 26 -2.46 5.96 2.02
N GLY A 27 -1.81 4.87 2.42
CA GLY A 27 -0.68 4.89 3.33
C GLY A 27 0.52 5.70 2.83
N ALA A 28 0.87 5.55 1.55
CA ALA A 28 1.95 6.32 0.93
C ALA A 28 1.64 7.84 0.90
N ILE A 29 0.38 8.23 0.68
CA ILE A 29 -0.04 9.63 0.68
C ILE A 29 0.05 10.21 2.10
N LEU A 30 -0.37 9.43 3.11
CA LEU A 30 -0.26 9.85 4.51
C LEU A 30 1.21 10.08 4.92
N SER A 31 2.10 9.15 4.60
CA SER A 31 3.54 9.31 4.87
C SER A 31 4.12 10.50 4.12
N TRP A 32 3.77 10.69 2.83
CA TRP A 32 4.21 11.85 2.05
C TRP A 32 3.72 13.18 2.65
N ALA A 33 2.45 13.26 3.05
CA ALA A 33 1.88 14.44 3.67
C ALA A 33 2.55 14.77 5.01
N ALA A 34 2.85 13.76 5.83
CA ALA A 34 3.58 13.95 7.09
C ALA A 34 4.99 14.51 6.85
N ILE A 35 5.73 13.95 5.88
CA ILE A 35 7.05 14.49 5.48
C ILE A 35 6.92 15.92 4.93
N GLY A 36 5.87 16.20 4.17
CA GLY A 36 5.55 17.53 3.66
C GLY A 36 5.35 18.53 4.79
N VAL A 37 4.47 18.23 5.75
CA VAL A 37 4.22 19.09 6.93
C VAL A 37 5.52 19.38 7.66
N TRP A 38 6.36 18.37 7.88
CA TRP A 38 7.68 18.57 8.48
C TRP A 38 8.57 19.51 7.66
N ALA A 39 8.70 19.29 6.35
CA ALA A 39 9.53 20.12 5.48
C ALA A 39 9.06 21.58 5.41
N PHE A 40 7.74 21.81 5.41
CA PHE A 40 7.13 23.15 5.42
C PHE A 40 7.38 23.90 6.74
N GLU A 41 7.44 23.20 7.86
CA GLU A 41 7.68 23.79 9.18
C GLU A 41 9.16 24.06 9.40
N GLU A 42 10.03 23.15 8.93
CA GLU A 42 11.50 23.29 8.99
C GLU A 42 12.03 24.44 8.11
N GLN A 43 11.40 24.69 6.96
CA GLN A 43 11.76 25.76 6.01
C GLN A 43 13.23 25.77 5.55
N SER A 44 13.93 24.63 5.62
CA SER A 44 15.34 24.51 5.27
C SER A 44 15.56 23.87 3.90
N ALA A 45 16.72 24.14 3.28
CA ALA A 45 17.12 23.49 2.03
C ALA A 45 17.13 21.96 2.14
N THR A 46 17.53 21.43 3.31
CA THR A 46 17.49 20.00 3.62
C THR A 46 16.04 19.48 3.64
N GLY A 47 15.12 20.19 4.30
CA GLY A 47 13.70 19.82 4.35
C GLY A 47 13.07 19.68 2.96
N TRP A 48 13.31 20.67 2.08
CA TRP A 48 12.85 20.62 0.68
C TRP A 48 13.48 19.47 -0.11
N THR A 49 14.77 19.19 0.11
CA THR A 49 15.48 18.09 -0.55
C THR A 49 14.88 16.74 -0.14
N VAL A 50 14.61 16.53 1.15
CA VAL A 50 13.96 15.32 1.67
C VAL A 50 12.57 15.15 1.05
N LEU A 51 11.78 16.23 0.97
CA LEU A 51 10.45 16.17 0.34
C LEU A 51 10.53 15.80 -1.14
N ALA A 52 11.51 16.35 -1.88
CA ALA A 52 11.73 15.99 -3.29
C ALA A 52 12.11 14.50 -3.45
N ILE A 53 13.02 13.98 -2.61
CA ILE A 53 13.42 12.57 -2.61
C ILE A 53 12.23 11.67 -2.25
N ALA A 54 11.47 12.01 -1.21
CA ALA A 54 10.28 11.29 -0.79
C ALA A 54 9.24 11.23 -1.92
N THR A 55 9.02 12.36 -2.60
CA THR A 55 8.14 12.46 -3.77
C THR A 55 8.63 11.56 -4.91
N ALA A 56 9.94 11.52 -5.16
CA ALA A 56 10.52 10.65 -6.19
C ALA A 56 10.33 9.17 -5.88
N PHE A 57 10.62 8.72 -4.65
CA PHE A 57 10.45 7.31 -4.27
C PHE A 57 8.98 6.88 -4.28
N ILE A 58 8.10 7.68 -3.68
CA ILE A 58 6.67 7.36 -3.64
C ILE A 58 6.09 7.43 -5.05
N GLY A 59 6.37 8.49 -5.81
CA GLY A 59 5.93 8.63 -7.19
C GLY A 59 6.40 7.48 -8.09
N ALA A 60 7.68 7.10 -8.01
CA ALA A 60 8.22 5.95 -8.74
C ALA A 60 7.52 4.65 -8.35
N SER A 61 7.26 4.42 -7.05
CA SER A 61 6.53 3.23 -6.59
C SER A 61 5.11 3.16 -7.16
N GLN A 62 4.41 4.29 -7.27
CA GLN A 62 3.07 4.34 -7.87
C GLN A 62 3.12 4.01 -9.36
N VAL A 63 4.11 4.53 -10.08
CA VAL A 63 4.32 4.20 -11.51
C VAL A 63 4.62 2.72 -11.70
N VAL A 64 5.54 2.15 -10.91
CA VAL A 64 5.90 0.72 -11.00
C VAL A 64 4.71 -0.17 -10.64
N LYS A 65 3.93 0.18 -9.62
CA LYS A 65 2.71 -0.53 -9.21
C LYS A 65 1.63 -0.49 -10.30
N TYR A 66 1.51 0.60 -11.03
CA TYR A 66 0.58 0.72 -12.16
C TYR A 66 1.04 -0.12 -13.37
N ILE A 67 2.34 -0.12 -13.65
CA ILE A 67 2.89 -0.79 -14.83
C ILE A 67 2.98 -2.30 -14.66
N VAL A 68 3.45 -2.79 -13.52
CA VAL A 68 3.85 -4.20 -13.37
C VAL A 68 2.69 -5.08 -12.88
N PRO A 69 2.13 -4.87 -11.66
CA PRO A 69 0.97 -5.61 -11.18
C PRO A 69 -0.27 -5.51 -12.08
N GLU A 70 -0.62 -4.31 -12.52
CA GLU A 70 -1.89 -4.12 -13.22
C GLU A 70 -1.89 -4.79 -14.61
N ARG A 71 -0.74 -4.78 -15.30
CA ARG A 71 -0.56 -5.56 -16.53
C ARG A 71 -0.67 -7.06 -16.26
N LYS A 72 0.01 -7.58 -15.22
CA LYS A 72 -0.06 -9.00 -14.87
C LYS A 72 -1.46 -9.50 -14.51
N LEU A 73 -2.31 -8.67 -13.88
CA LEU A 73 -3.72 -9.03 -13.62
C LEU A 73 -4.55 -9.08 -14.92
N ARG A 74 -4.31 -8.16 -15.84
CA ARG A 74 -4.99 -8.13 -17.15
C ARG A 74 -4.56 -9.31 -18.02
N ASP A 75 -3.28 -9.63 -18.04
CA ASP A 75 -2.71 -10.72 -18.84
C ASP A 75 -3.12 -12.10 -18.30
N ALA A 76 -3.36 -12.22 -16.99
CA ALA A 76 -3.87 -13.45 -16.36
C ALA A 76 -5.37 -13.69 -16.58
N GLY A 77 -6.09 -12.78 -17.27
CA GLY A 77 -7.52 -12.95 -17.57
C GLY A 77 -8.44 -12.91 -16.35
N VAL A 78 -7.95 -12.48 -15.17
CA VAL A 78 -8.77 -12.36 -13.96
C VAL A 78 -9.77 -11.20 -14.19
N PRO A 79 -11.08 -11.47 -14.23
CA PRO A 79 -12.06 -10.43 -14.52
C PRO A 79 -12.01 -9.34 -13.44
N ARG A 80 -12.04 -8.06 -13.85
CA ARG A 80 -12.12 -6.90 -12.92
C ARG A 80 -13.21 -7.07 -11.86
N ARG A 81 -14.31 -7.74 -12.22
CA ARG A 81 -15.42 -8.03 -11.33
C ARG A 81 -15.04 -8.97 -10.18
N SER A 82 -14.26 -10.02 -10.42
CA SER A 82 -13.78 -10.94 -9.37
C SER A 82 -12.84 -10.24 -8.40
N THR A 83 -11.95 -9.37 -8.91
CA THR A 83 -11.09 -8.52 -8.07
C THR A 83 -11.90 -7.56 -7.22
N LEU A 84 -12.91 -6.91 -7.81
CA LEU A 84 -13.78 -5.97 -7.08
C LEU A 84 -14.57 -6.66 -5.97
N ILE A 85 -15.12 -7.85 -6.24
CA ILE A 85 -15.83 -8.66 -5.22
C ILE A 85 -14.86 -9.08 -4.10
N GLY A 86 -13.63 -9.50 -4.45
CA GLY A 86 -12.59 -9.79 -3.47
C GLY A 86 -12.26 -8.59 -2.57
N VAL A 87 -12.14 -7.40 -3.16
CA VAL A 87 -11.91 -6.15 -2.40
C VAL A 87 -13.09 -5.86 -1.47
N LEU A 88 -14.33 -5.91 -1.97
CA LEU A 88 -15.53 -5.65 -1.17
C LEU A 88 -15.66 -6.62 0.01
N LEU A 89 -15.46 -7.91 -0.23
CA LEU A 89 -15.50 -8.92 0.83
C LEU A 89 -14.33 -8.79 1.81
N GLY A 90 -13.15 -8.36 1.35
CA GLY A 90 -12.04 -7.99 2.20
C GLY A 90 -12.39 -6.83 3.13
N ILE A 91 -13.04 -5.79 2.61
CA ILE A 91 -13.53 -4.64 3.40
C ILE A 91 -14.54 -5.11 4.44
N VAL A 92 -15.56 -5.87 4.05
CA VAL A 92 -16.57 -6.41 4.99
C VAL A 92 -15.89 -7.27 6.06
N GLY A 93 -15.00 -8.18 5.65
CA GLY A 93 -14.25 -9.04 6.56
C GLY A 93 -13.46 -8.23 7.58
N PHE A 94 -12.77 -7.16 7.15
CA PHE A 94 -12.04 -6.28 8.06
C PHE A 94 -12.92 -5.67 9.15
N PHE A 95 -14.16 -5.26 8.83
CA PHE A 95 -15.08 -4.73 9.84
C PHE A 95 -15.58 -5.79 10.82
N VAL A 96 -15.65 -7.05 10.40
CA VAL A 96 -16.06 -8.18 11.27
C VAL A 96 -14.90 -8.63 12.15
N ILE A 97 -13.69 -8.72 11.60
CA ILE A 97 -12.46 -9.10 12.32
C ILE A 97 -11.36 -8.10 11.93
N PRO A 98 -11.09 -7.08 12.76
CA PRO A 98 -10.11 -6.04 12.45
C PRO A 98 -8.76 -6.64 12.05
N VAL A 99 -8.16 -6.06 11.00
CA VAL A 99 -6.89 -6.47 10.39
C VAL A 99 -6.95 -7.83 9.68
N VAL A 100 -7.33 -8.90 10.38
CA VAL A 100 -7.31 -10.29 9.89
C VAL A 100 -8.35 -10.52 8.79
N GLY A 101 -9.52 -9.91 8.92
CA GLY A 101 -10.64 -10.12 8.02
C GLY A 101 -10.37 -9.68 6.58
N MET A 102 -9.41 -8.79 6.34
CA MET A 102 -8.99 -8.44 4.98
C MET A 102 -8.10 -9.52 4.35
N PHE A 103 -7.15 -10.05 5.12
CA PHE A 103 -6.26 -11.14 4.69
C PHE A 103 -7.01 -12.45 4.46
N ILE A 104 -8.17 -12.63 5.08
CA ILE A 104 -9.05 -13.78 4.87
C ILE A 104 -10.11 -13.47 3.80
N GLY A 105 -10.79 -12.33 3.90
CA GLY A 105 -11.91 -11.94 3.04
C GLY A 105 -11.52 -11.71 1.59
N PHE A 106 -10.34 -11.14 1.32
CA PHE A 106 -9.84 -10.96 -0.05
C PHE A 106 -9.60 -12.31 -0.76
N PRO A 107 -8.78 -13.24 -0.24
CA PRO A 107 -8.60 -14.54 -0.87
C PRO A 107 -9.90 -15.34 -0.98
N LEU A 108 -10.74 -15.35 0.07
CA LEU A 108 -12.02 -16.05 0.03
C LEU A 108 -12.96 -15.46 -1.03
N GLY A 109 -13.04 -14.14 -1.14
CA GLY A 109 -13.90 -13.48 -2.11
C GLY A 109 -13.48 -13.75 -3.55
N VAL A 110 -12.17 -13.68 -3.84
CA VAL A 110 -11.63 -14.03 -5.16
C VAL A 110 -11.92 -15.50 -5.46
N TYR A 111 -11.64 -16.39 -4.51
CA TYR A 111 -11.85 -17.81 -4.67
C TYR A 111 -13.32 -18.16 -4.92
N LEU A 112 -14.27 -17.65 -4.12
CA LEU A 112 -15.69 -17.93 -4.27
C LEU A 112 -16.24 -17.39 -5.61
N SER A 113 -15.82 -16.18 -6.00
CA SER A 113 -16.19 -15.60 -7.30
C SER A 113 -15.69 -16.46 -8.46
N GLU A 114 -14.43 -16.89 -8.41
CA GLU A 114 -13.82 -17.74 -9.44
C GLU A 114 -14.38 -19.16 -9.43
N ARG A 115 -14.70 -19.73 -8.26
CA ARG A 115 -15.39 -21.03 -8.13
C ARG A 115 -16.76 -20.99 -8.80
N HIS A 116 -17.53 -19.93 -8.57
CA HIS A 116 -18.84 -19.77 -9.18
C HIS A 116 -18.75 -19.57 -10.70
N ARG A 117 -17.71 -18.89 -11.18
CA ARG A 117 -17.50 -18.62 -12.62
C ARG A 117 -16.97 -19.84 -13.38
N LEU A 118 -15.99 -20.54 -12.82
CA LEU A 118 -15.23 -21.60 -13.49
C LEU A 118 -15.77 -23.01 -13.20
N GLY A 119 -16.57 -23.19 -12.17
CA GLY A 119 -17.15 -24.47 -11.77
C GLY A 119 -16.15 -25.49 -11.18
N ASN A 120 -14.84 -25.28 -11.33
CA ASN A 120 -13.79 -26.18 -10.85
C ASN A 120 -12.98 -25.57 -9.69
N HIS A 121 -12.63 -26.40 -8.70
CA HIS A 121 -11.77 -26.03 -7.58
C HIS A 121 -10.37 -25.61 -8.01
N ASP A 122 -9.73 -26.42 -8.85
CA ASP A 122 -8.30 -26.28 -9.13
C ASP A 122 -8.02 -24.97 -9.85
N THR A 123 -8.83 -24.65 -10.86
CA THR A 123 -8.70 -23.42 -11.65
C THR A 123 -9.02 -22.16 -10.84
N ALA A 124 -9.99 -22.22 -9.93
CA ALA A 124 -10.31 -21.12 -9.03
C ALA A 124 -9.21 -20.89 -7.99
N TRP A 125 -8.61 -21.96 -7.47
CA TRP A 125 -7.49 -21.87 -6.53
C TRP A 125 -6.23 -21.31 -7.20
N GLU A 126 -5.94 -21.70 -8.44
CA GLU A 126 -4.84 -21.10 -9.22
C GLU A 126 -5.06 -19.61 -9.48
N SER A 127 -6.26 -19.21 -9.89
CA SER A 127 -6.59 -17.79 -10.07
C SER A 127 -6.45 -16.99 -8.77
N THR A 128 -6.85 -17.58 -7.63
CA THR A 128 -6.70 -16.95 -6.31
C THR A 128 -5.24 -16.77 -5.93
N LYS A 129 -4.40 -17.80 -6.11
CA LYS A 129 -2.94 -17.71 -5.88
C LYS A 129 -2.29 -16.64 -6.75
N HIS A 130 -2.69 -16.53 -8.01
CA HIS A 130 -2.21 -15.47 -8.90
C HIS A 130 -2.64 -14.09 -8.42
N ALA A 131 -3.91 -13.90 -8.06
CA ALA A 131 -4.39 -12.64 -7.51
C ALA A 131 -3.62 -12.24 -6.24
N LEU A 132 -3.41 -13.17 -5.30
CA LEU A 132 -2.63 -12.92 -4.09
C LEU A 132 -1.18 -12.52 -4.38
N ARG A 133 -0.50 -13.22 -5.30
CA ARG A 133 0.89 -12.90 -5.68
C ARG A 133 0.98 -11.50 -6.28
N VAL A 134 0.04 -11.14 -7.14
CA VAL A 134 0.06 -9.82 -7.78
C VAL A 134 -0.28 -8.71 -6.79
N THR A 135 -1.29 -8.91 -5.93
CA THR A 135 -1.61 -7.97 -4.84
C THR A 135 -0.42 -7.81 -3.89
N GLY A 136 0.21 -8.91 -3.46
CA GLY A 136 1.39 -8.87 -2.59
C GLY A 136 2.57 -8.13 -3.23
N LEU A 137 2.78 -8.31 -4.54
CA LEU A 137 3.80 -7.55 -5.28
C LEU A 137 3.49 -6.04 -5.28
N SER A 138 2.23 -5.64 -5.49
CA SER A 138 1.82 -4.24 -5.38
C SER A 138 2.12 -3.63 -4.01
N ILE A 139 1.79 -4.36 -2.95
CA ILE A 139 2.06 -3.95 -1.55
C ILE A 139 3.57 -3.79 -1.35
N LEU A 140 4.37 -4.75 -1.81
CA LEU A 140 5.83 -4.71 -1.66
C LEU A 140 6.46 -3.49 -2.37
N ILE A 141 6.01 -3.18 -3.58
CA ILE A 141 6.48 -2.02 -4.35
C ILE A 141 6.21 -0.71 -3.59
N GLU A 142 4.97 -0.54 -3.13
CA GLU A 142 4.53 0.67 -2.44
C GLU A 142 5.18 0.81 -1.05
N PHE A 143 5.31 -0.30 -0.33
CA PHE A 143 6.04 -0.37 0.93
C PHE A 143 7.49 0.05 0.76
N THR A 144 8.17 -0.45 -0.29
CA THR A 144 9.58 -0.13 -0.54
C THR A 144 9.77 1.37 -0.79
N GLY A 145 8.97 1.97 -1.68
CA GLY A 145 9.05 3.40 -1.96
C GLY A 145 8.78 4.27 -0.73
N THR A 146 7.76 3.90 0.05
CA THR A 146 7.38 4.65 1.26
C THR A 146 8.39 4.47 2.40
N ALA A 147 8.94 3.27 2.57
CA ALA A 147 9.98 3.00 3.56
C ALA A 147 11.29 3.74 3.25
N LEU A 148 11.68 3.83 1.96
CA LEU A 148 12.83 4.63 1.55
C LEU A 148 12.62 6.13 1.82
N ALA A 149 11.43 6.66 1.51
CA ALA A 149 11.06 8.03 1.86
C ALA A 149 11.13 8.29 3.37
N ALA A 150 10.59 7.38 4.17
CA ALA A 150 10.64 7.44 5.63
C ALA A 150 12.08 7.39 6.17
N ALA A 151 12.93 6.53 5.59
CA ALA A 151 14.33 6.44 5.95
C ALA A 151 15.10 7.74 5.62
N THR A 152 14.83 8.35 4.45
CA THR A 152 15.41 9.65 4.10
C THR A 152 15.03 10.74 5.11
N TRP A 153 13.75 10.80 5.49
CA TRP A 153 13.29 11.73 6.52
C TRP A 153 13.95 11.47 7.88
N LEU A 154 13.99 10.21 8.32
CA LEU A 154 14.58 9.85 9.61
C LEU A 154 16.07 10.20 9.66
N ILE A 155 16.82 9.92 8.60
CA ILE A 155 18.23 10.31 8.49
C ILE A 155 18.35 11.83 8.61
N ALA A 156 17.57 12.60 7.86
CA ALA A 156 17.65 14.06 7.95
C ALA A 156 17.38 14.58 9.37
N VAL A 157 16.37 14.04 10.05
CA VAL A 157 16.04 14.40 11.43
C VAL A 157 17.16 14.05 12.42
N LEU A 158 17.86 12.92 12.23
CA LEU A 158 18.92 12.48 13.14
C LEU A 158 20.23 13.27 12.99
N PHE A 159 20.42 13.95 11.86
CA PHE A 159 21.66 14.66 11.53
C PHE A 159 21.48 16.19 11.36
N LEU A 160 20.27 16.71 11.54
CA LEU A 160 19.95 18.14 11.67
C LEU A 160 19.84 18.52 13.14
#